data_AF-A0A1H4IAZ6-F1
#
_entry.id   AF-A0A1H4IAZ6-F1
#
_cell.length_a   1.000
_cell.length_b   1.000
_cell.length_c   1.000
_cell.angle_alpha   90.00
_cell.angle_beta   90.00
_cell.angle_gamma   90.00
#
_symmetry.space_group_name_H-M   'P 1'
#
loop_
_entity.id
_entity.type
_entity.pdbx_description
1 polymer ?
#
loop_
_entity_poly.entity_id
_entity_poly.type
_entity_poly.pdbx_seq_one_letter_code
_entity_poly.pdbx_strand_id
1 'polypeptide(L)'
;MIGTGSKLLLLEPPLLGLGGSPVGSELVLDDGEVLTTIIQRGREGHGSLPLISRYDQHEGLHSPRLPFLFQRRRGFIPTALPPAFIASVLREALDRAGLTDQTGEALDLTPHDFRRIFATDALQAGLPPHITAKILGHEDVNTTMGYAAIYPEDVISHHRSYIARRRQLRPSEEYRDLTPEEWDEFITHFELRKVALGVCTRDYGTACVHEHACVRCPSLRPDPDQQDRMEEIIVNLQARLDEAHTRGWRGEVAGLEATLAAAEGKLKTMRDLTQRHGRTYLGMPRFGSSIGRQK
;
A
#
# COMPACT_ATOMS: atom_id res chain seq x y z
N MET A 1 47.90 -33.23 2.72
CA MET A 1 47.82 -33.10 1.25
C MET A 1 46.77 -34.09 0.77
N ILE A 2 45.96 -33.69 -0.21
CA ILE A 2 44.63 -34.21 -0.58
C ILE A 2 43.51 -33.53 0.23
N GLY A 3 42.66 -32.80 -0.50
CA GLY A 3 41.54 -32.03 -0.01
C GLY A 3 40.78 -31.42 -1.18
N THR A 4 40.01 -32.27 -1.86
CA THR A 4 38.94 -31.95 -2.81
C THR A 4 38.08 -30.80 -2.30
N GLY A 5 37.92 -29.76 -3.13
CA GLY A 5 37.03 -28.63 -2.86
C GLY A 5 36.37 -28.17 -4.14
N SER A 6 35.32 -28.88 -4.54
CA SER A 6 34.36 -28.42 -5.55
C SER A 6 33.75 -27.11 -5.08
N LYS A 7 34.32 -25.98 -5.51
CA LYS A 7 33.65 -24.69 -5.43
C LYS A 7 32.61 -24.65 -6.55
N LEU A 8 31.37 -24.89 -6.14
CA LEU A 8 30.16 -24.50 -6.84
C LEU A 8 30.33 -23.04 -7.29
N LEU A 9 30.69 -22.82 -8.55
CA LEU A 9 30.62 -21.50 -9.18
C LEU A 9 29.12 -21.21 -9.32
N LEU A 10 28.57 -20.51 -8.32
CA LEU A 10 27.33 -19.76 -8.49
C LEU A 10 27.57 -18.85 -9.70
N LEU A 11 26.99 -19.22 -10.84
CA LEU A 11 27.00 -18.42 -12.05
C LEU A 11 26.24 -17.13 -11.72
N GLU A 12 26.99 -16.06 -11.41
CA GLU A 12 26.42 -14.72 -11.52
C GLU A 12 25.88 -14.56 -12.94
N PRO A 13 24.64 -14.07 -13.13
CA PRO A 13 24.09 -13.85 -14.45
C PRO A 13 25.04 -12.93 -15.24
N PRO A 14 25.36 -13.24 -16.50
CA PRO A 14 26.30 -12.43 -17.27
C PRO A 14 25.76 -11.01 -17.40
N LEU A 15 26.49 -10.04 -16.81
CA LEU A 15 26.18 -8.62 -16.96
C LEU A 15 26.29 -8.23 -18.43
N LEU A 16 25.15 -7.89 -19.05
CA LEU A 16 25.12 -7.43 -20.42
C LEU A 16 25.16 -5.90 -20.43
N GLY A 17 26.26 -5.32 -20.90
CA GLY A 17 26.35 -3.89 -21.14
C GLY A 17 25.55 -3.49 -22.38
N LEU A 18 24.52 -2.65 -22.21
CA LEU A 18 23.81 -2.03 -23.32
C LEU A 18 24.58 -0.76 -23.77
N GLY A 19 25.45 -0.89 -24.76
CA GLY A 19 26.14 0.26 -25.35
C GLY A 19 25.17 1.11 -26.20
N GLY A 20 25.07 2.41 -25.89
CA GLY A 20 24.29 3.40 -26.67
C GLY A 20 23.30 4.26 -25.89
N SER A 21 23.21 4.14 -24.56
CA SER A 21 22.43 5.06 -23.71
C SER A 21 23.38 5.97 -22.91
N PRO A 22 23.09 7.28 -22.72
CA PRO A 22 23.93 8.18 -21.90
C PRO A 22 24.04 7.72 -20.43
N VAL A 23 23.17 6.80 -20.02
CA VAL A 23 23.25 6.12 -18.74
C VAL A 23 23.70 4.69 -19.01
N GLY A 24 24.91 4.32 -18.58
CA GLY A 24 25.36 2.93 -18.61
C GLY A 24 24.38 2.06 -17.84
N SER A 25 23.46 1.40 -18.57
CA SER A 25 22.51 0.46 -18.01
C SER A 25 23.06 -0.94 -18.22
N GLU A 26 23.58 -1.51 -17.12
CA GLU A 26 23.78 -2.94 -17.03
C GLU A 26 22.42 -3.58 -16.77
N LEU A 27 21.97 -4.43 -17.69
CA LEU A 27 20.73 -5.18 -17.52
C LEU A 27 21.09 -6.58 -17.06
N VAL A 28 20.59 -6.97 -15.89
CA VAL A 28 20.65 -8.36 -15.44
C VAL A 28 19.45 -9.09 -16.06
N LEU A 29 19.75 -10.02 -16.96
CA LEU A 29 18.76 -10.94 -17.52
C LEU A 29 18.84 -12.27 -16.75
N ASP A 30 17.69 -12.79 -16.33
CA ASP A 30 17.59 -13.96 -15.42
C ASP A 30 17.92 -15.30 -16.13
N ASP A 31 17.89 -15.34 -17.47
CA ASP A 31 18.11 -16.56 -18.26
C ASP A 31 19.58 -16.77 -18.69
N GLY A 32 20.45 -17.04 -17.71
CA GLY A 32 21.88 -17.27 -17.94
C GLY A 32 22.21 -18.44 -18.89
N GLU A 33 21.37 -19.47 -18.95
CA GLU A 33 21.57 -20.64 -19.81
C GLU A 33 21.37 -20.32 -21.30
N VAL A 34 20.36 -19.52 -21.62
CA VAL A 34 20.07 -19.08 -22.99
C VAL A 34 21.20 -18.18 -23.49
N LEU A 35 21.64 -17.22 -22.67
CA LEU A 35 22.76 -16.34 -23.00
C LEU A 35 24.06 -17.13 -23.21
N THR A 36 24.33 -18.13 -22.36
CA THR A 36 25.49 -19.01 -22.53
C THR A 36 25.43 -19.77 -23.85
N THR A 37 24.26 -20.28 -24.22
CA THR A 37 24.04 -20.97 -25.49
C THR A 37 24.27 -20.05 -26.69
N ILE A 38 23.78 -18.80 -26.62
CA ILE A 38 23.99 -17.79 -27.66
C ILE A 38 25.48 -17.46 -27.79
N ILE A 39 26.19 -17.23 -26.68
CA ILE A 39 27.64 -16.96 -26.66
C ILE A 39 28.41 -18.12 -27.29
N GLN A 40 28.09 -19.36 -26.93
CA GLN A 40 28.74 -20.55 -27.48
C GLN A 40 28.52 -20.67 -29.00
N ARG A 41 27.29 -20.43 -29.47
CA ARG A 41 26.97 -20.41 -30.90
C ARG A 41 27.73 -19.30 -31.64
N GLY A 42 27.75 -18.09 -31.09
CA GLY A 42 28.44 -16.95 -31.70
C GLY A 42 29.96 -17.09 -31.71
N ARG A 43 30.54 -17.87 -30.79
CA ARG A 43 31.97 -18.18 -30.77
C ARG A 43 32.38 -19.10 -31.91
N GLU A 44 31.49 -19.97 -32.40
CA GLU A 44 31.80 -20.94 -33.47
C GLU A 44 33.11 -21.73 -33.22
N GLY A 45 33.41 -22.05 -31.95
CA GLY A 45 34.65 -22.74 -31.55
C GLY A 45 35.86 -21.84 -31.27
N HIS A 46 35.76 -20.53 -31.46
CA HIS A 46 36.78 -19.56 -31.07
C HIS A 46 36.77 -19.29 -29.54
N GLY A 47 37.90 -18.83 -29.01
CA GLY A 47 38.04 -18.50 -27.57
C GLY A 47 37.21 -17.30 -27.11
N SER A 48 36.79 -16.44 -28.04
CA SER A 48 35.98 -15.25 -27.78
C SER A 48 35.02 -14.98 -28.95
N LEU A 49 34.02 -14.14 -28.72
CA LEU A 49 33.14 -13.68 -29.80
C LEU A 49 33.95 -12.89 -30.84
N PRO A 50 33.68 -13.07 -32.14
CA PRO A 50 34.29 -12.25 -33.19
C PRO A 50 33.99 -10.76 -32.97
N LEU A 51 34.98 -9.91 -33.20
CA LEU A 51 34.82 -8.46 -33.11
C LEU A 51 34.30 -7.90 -34.43
N ILE A 52 33.13 -7.27 -34.40
CA ILE A 52 32.47 -6.72 -35.58
C ILE A 52 32.08 -5.25 -35.36
N SER A 53 31.92 -4.51 -36.46
CA SER A 53 31.37 -3.14 -36.43
C SER A 53 29.92 -3.17 -36.89
N ARG A 54 29.06 -2.37 -36.25
CA ARG A 54 27.65 -2.19 -36.60
C ARG A 54 27.44 -0.73 -37.03
N TYR A 55 26.66 -0.52 -38.09
CA TYR A 55 26.17 0.82 -38.43
C TYR A 55 24.97 1.14 -37.53
N ASP A 56 25.06 2.22 -36.75
CA ASP A 56 23.93 2.74 -36.00
C ASP A 56 23.09 3.66 -36.89
N GLN A 57 21.82 3.30 -37.09
CA GLN A 57 20.93 4.05 -37.96
C GLN A 57 20.47 5.38 -37.35
N HIS A 58 20.51 5.52 -36.03
CA HIS A 58 20.09 6.75 -35.35
C HIS A 58 21.21 7.77 -35.31
N GLU A 59 22.44 7.32 -35.06
CA GLU A 59 23.63 8.20 -35.04
C GLU A 59 24.27 8.38 -36.42
N GLY A 60 23.97 7.49 -37.38
CA GLY A 60 24.55 7.51 -38.72
C GLY A 60 26.04 7.14 -38.77
N LEU A 61 26.54 6.43 -37.75
CA LEU A 61 27.96 6.13 -37.56
C LEU A 61 28.22 4.63 -37.39
N HIS A 62 29.43 4.21 -37.75
CA HIS A 62 29.91 2.87 -37.47
C HIS A 62 30.46 2.78 -36.04
N SER A 63 30.03 1.77 -35.30
CA SER A 63 30.58 1.47 -33.98
C SER A 63 32.06 1.04 -34.09
N PRO A 64 32.83 1.19 -33.00
CA PRO A 64 34.07 0.44 -32.81
C PRO A 64 33.84 -1.07 -32.99
N ARG A 65 34.92 -1.82 -33.23
CA ARG A 65 34.85 -3.28 -33.30
C ARG A 65 34.60 -3.86 -31.91
N LEU A 66 33.40 -4.39 -31.69
CA LEU A 66 32.93 -4.88 -30.41
C LEU A 66 32.44 -6.33 -30.52
N PRO A 67 32.48 -7.10 -29.42
CA PRO A 67 31.97 -8.48 -29.38
C PRO A 67 30.44 -8.47 -29.23
N PHE A 68 29.71 -8.01 -30.24
CA PHE A 68 28.25 -7.99 -30.20
C PHE A 68 27.70 -9.40 -29.93
N LEU A 69 26.74 -9.55 -29.02
CA LEU A 69 26.22 -10.88 -28.66
C LEU A 69 25.47 -11.54 -29.82
N PHE A 70 24.60 -10.77 -30.49
CA PHE A 70 23.77 -11.25 -31.59
C PHE A 70 24.48 -11.02 -32.92
N GLN A 71 25.20 -12.04 -33.37
CA GLN A 71 25.88 -12.06 -34.68
C GLN A 71 25.31 -13.16 -35.57
N ARG A 72 25.35 -12.93 -36.88
CA ARG A 72 25.04 -13.94 -37.90
C ARG A 72 26.10 -13.93 -38.99
N ARG A 73 26.25 -15.04 -39.70
CA ARG A 73 27.04 -15.08 -40.93
C ARG A 73 26.23 -14.59 -42.11
N ARG A 74 26.75 -13.60 -42.83
CA ARG A 74 26.29 -13.25 -44.19
C ARG A 74 27.37 -13.70 -45.17
N GLY A 75 27.22 -14.91 -45.71
CA GLY A 75 28.32 -15.60 -46.40
C GLY A 75 29.43 -15.96 -45.40
N PHE A 76 30.66 -15.54 -45.68
CA PHE A 76 31.83 -15.79 -44.80
C PHE A 76 32.09 -14.69 -43.77
N ILE A 77 31.31 -13.60 -43.77
CA ILE A 77 31.56 -12.43 -42.92
C ILE A 77 30.59 -12.45 -41.74
N PRO A 78 31.07 -12.39 -40.48
CA PRO A 78 30.22 -12.19 -39.32
C PRO A 78 29.68 -10.76 -39.32
N THR A 79 28.36 -10.61 -39.14
CA THR A 79 27.66 -9.33 -39.10
C THR A 79 26.74 -9.27 -37.89
N ALA A 80 26.46 -8.08 -37.39
CA ALA A 80 25.45 -7.90 -36.36
C ALA A 80 24.09 -8.31 -36.94
N LEU A 81 23.19 -8.84 -36.11
CA LEU A 81 21.82 -9.11 -36.56
C LEU A 81 21.12 -7.78 -36.90
N PRO A 82 20.69 -7.58 -38.16
CA PRO A 82 19.95 -6.38 -38.52
C PRO A 82 18.50 -6.46 -38.01
N PRO A 83 17.86 -5.33 -37.64
CA PRO A 83 16.47 -5.31 -37.16
C PRO A 83 15.47 -6.00 -38.10
N ALA A 84 15.63 -5.81 -39.42
CA ALA A 84 14.79 -6.46 -40.43
C ALA A 84 14.87 -7.99 -40.39
N PHE A 85 16.03 -8.56 -40.04
CA PHE A 85 16.19 -10.01 -39.89
C PHE A 85 15.53 -10.52 -38.61
N ILE A 86 15.61 -9.75 -37.52
CA ILE A 86 14.89 -10.09 -36.28
C ILE A 86 13.39 -10.13 -36.56
N ALA A 87 12.86 -9.14 -37.27
CA ALA A 87 11.46 -9.12 -37.67
C ALA A 87 11.06 -10.30 -38.58
N SER A 88 11.92 -10.75 -39.50
CA SER A 88 11.62 -11.91 -40.34
C SER A 88 11.64 -13.23 -39.57
N VAL A 89 12.62 -13.41 -38.67
CA VAL A 89 12.71 -14.61 -37.82
C VAL A 89 11.54 -14.66 -36.85
N LEU A 90 11.11 -13.51 -36.33
CA LEU A 90 9.98 -13.42 -35.43
C LEU A 90 8.68 -13.84 -36.12
N ARG A 91 8.39 -13.32 -37.32
CA ARG A 91 7.23 -13.75 -38.11
C ARG A 91 7.24 -15.25 -38.38
N GLU A 92 8.39 -15.79 -38.80
CA GLU A 92 8.51 -17.23 -39.05
C GLU A 92 8.30 -18.07 -37.78
N ALA A 93 8.74 -17.58 -36.62
CA ALA A 93 8.49 -18.23 -35.34
C ALA A 93 6.99 -18.22 -34.97
N LEU A 94 6.30 -17.10 -35.20
CA LEU A 94 4.85 -16.97 -34.96
C LEU A 94 4.05 -17.90 -35.88
N ASP A 95 4.38 -17.93 -37.17
CA ASP A 95 3.76 -18.82 -38.15
C ASP A 95 3.90 -20.30 -37.74
N ARG A 96 5.10 -20.71 -37.31
CA ARG A 96 5.34 -22.08 -36.83
C ARG A 96 4.64 -22.40 -35.51
N ALA A 97 4.48 -21.41 -34.64
CA ALA A 97 3.79 -21.57 -33.37
C ALA A 97 2.26 -21.70 -33.54
N GLY A 98 1.72 -21.30 -34.70
CA GLY A 98 0.30 -21.40 -35.01
C GLY A 98 -0.58 -20.56 -34.09
N LEU A 99 -0.04 -19.45 -33.57
CA LEU A 99 -0.77 -18.59 -32.64
C LEU A 99 -1.74 -17.70 -33.40
N THR A 100 -3.01 -17.72 -32.99
CA THR A 100 -4.06 -16.89 -33.55
C THR A 100 -4.61 -15.92 -32.50
N ASP A 101 -5.20 -14.83 -32.98
CA ASP A 101 -5.98 -13.93 -32.13
C ASP A 101 -7.37 -14.50 -31.80
N GLN A 102 -8.21 -13.69 -31.15
CA GLN A 102 -9.58 -14.06 -30.77
C GLN A 102 -10.53 -14.21 -31.97
N THR A 103 -10.16 -13.71 -33.14
CA THR A 103 -10.93 -13.78 -34.38
C THR A 103 -10.51 -14.97 -35.26
N GLY A 104 -9.42 -15.65 -34.90
CA GLY A 104 -8.85 -16.77 -35.64
C GLY A 104 -7.81 -16.36 -36.69
N GLU A 105 -7.43 -15.07 -36.74
CA GLU A 105 -6.35 -14.59 -37.61
C GLU A 105 -4.98 -14.82 -36.98
N ALA A 106 -3.95 -15.03 -37.81
CA ALA A 106 -2.59 -15.24 -37.32
C ALA A 106 -2.05 -13.99 -36.63
N LEU A 107 -1.34 -14.17 -35.51
CA LEU A 107 -0.74 -13.05 -34.78
C LEU A 107 0.45 -12.45 -35.55
N ASP A 108 0.40 -11.13 -35.77
CA ASP A 108 1.55 -10.34 -36.25
C ASP A 108 2.12 -9.52 -35.08
N LEU A 109 3.10 -10.08 -34.37
CA LEU A 109 3.76 -9.40 -33.25
C LEU A 109 5.08 -8.77 -33.69
N THR A 110 5.30 -7.53 -33.25
CA THR A 110 6.56 -6.81 -33.43
C THR A 110 7.43 -6.88 -32.17
N PRO A 111 8.75 -6.58 -32.24
CA PRO A 111 9.57 -6.44 -31.05
C PRO A 111 9.03 -5.45 -30.01
N HIS A 112 8.28 -4.43 -30.46
CA HIS A 112 7.62 -3.50 -29.55
C HIS A 112 6.51 -4.17 -28.74
N ASP A 113 5.79 -5.14 -29.31
CA ASP A 113 4.74 -5.88 -28.59
C ASP A 113 5.32 -6.80 -27.51
N PHE A 114 6.49 -7.41 -27.74
CA PHE A 114 7.21 -8.13 -26.68
C PHE A 114 7.64 -7.20 -25.54
N ARG A 115 8.08 -5.98 -25.86
CA ARG A 115 8.36 -4.96 -24.82
C ARG A 115 7.10 -4.63 -24.03
N ARG A 116 5.95 -4.47 -24.70
CA ARG A 116 4.65 -4.22 -24.04
C ARG A 116 4.27 -5.36 -23.11
N ILE A 117 4.31 -6.60 -23.60
CA ILE A 117 3.96 -7.81 -22.82
C ILE A 117 4.84 -7.90 -21.57
N PHE A 118 6.15 -7.78 -21.73
CA PHE A 118 7.09 -7.79 -20.60
C PHE A 118 6.78 -6.68 -19.58
N ALA A 119 6.56 -5.45 -20.04
CA ALA A 119 6.32 -4.32 -19.16
C ALA A 119 5.00 -4.46 -18.41
N THR A 120 3.93 -4.87 -19.09
CA THR A 120 2.62 -5.11 -18.47
C THR A 120 2.70 -6.24 -17.45
N ASP A 121 3.33 -7.37 -17.78
CA ASP A 121 3.52 -8.50 -16.86
C ASP A 121 4.34 -8.12 -15.62
N ALA A 122 5.47 -7.41 -15.80
CA ALA A 122 6.29 -6.94 -14.69
C ALA A 122 5.52 -5.99 -13.76
N LEU A 123 4.73 -5.07 -14.31
CA LEU A 123 3.88 -4.17 -13.53
C LEU A 123 2.79 -4.92 -12.77
N GLN A 124 2.13 -5.89 -13.42
CA GLN A 124 1.10 -6.74 -12.80
C GLN A 124 1.68 -7.63 -11.69
N ALA A 125 2.91 -8.12 -11.84
CA ALA A 125 3.65 -8.83 -10.80
C ALA A 125 4.03 -7.92 -9.62
N GLY A 126 3.77 -6.61 -9.70
CA GLY A 126 4.00 -5.63 -8.65
C GLY A 126 5.36 -4.95 -8.69
N LEU A 127 6.11 -5.06 -9.80
CA LEU A 127 7.33 -4.30 -9.98
C LEU A 127 7.00 -2.79 -10.10
N PRO A 128 7.65 -1.90 -9.32
CA PRO A 128 7.32 -0.48 -9.36
C PRO A 128 7.59 0.14 -10.74
N PRO A 129 6.74 1.04 -11.24
CA PRO A 129 6.86 1.60 -12.60
C PRO A 129 8.20 2.27 -12.90
N HIS A 130 8.82 2.92 -11.91
CA HIS A 130 10.13 3.55 -12.07
C HIS A 130 11.27 2.53 -12.21
N ILE A 131 11.15 1.36 -11.59
CA ILE A 131 12.11 0.25 -11.77
C ILE A 131 11.91 -0.38 -13.14
N THR A 132 10.67 -0.65 -13.53
CA THR A 132 10.34 -1.12 -14.88
C THR A 132 10.87 -0.15 -15.95
N ALA A 133 10.70 1.16 -15.76
CA ALA A 133 11.26 2.18 -16.64
C ALA A 133 12.78 2.11 -16.75
N LYS A 134 13.47 1.89 -15.63
CA LYS A 134 14.93 1.74 -15.61
C LYS A 134 15.41 0.50 -16.37
N ILE A 135 14.71 -0.62 -16.21
CA ILE A 135 14.98 -1.87 -16.96
C ILE A 135 14.77 -1.66 -18.46
N LEU A 136 13.71 -0.94 -18.84
CA LEU A 136 13.42 -0.64 -20.24
C LEU A 136 14.32 0.43 -20.86
N GLY A 137 15.15 1.10 -20.04
CA GLY A 137 16.01 2.20 -20.48
C GLY A 137 15.26 3.49 -20.81
N HIS A 138 14.07 3.69 -20.21
CA HIS A 138 13.30 4.92 -20.39
C HIS A 138 13.81 6.01 -19.44
N GLU A 139 14.02 7.22 -19.98
CA GLU A 139 14.36 8.41 -19.18
C GLU A 139 13.14 8.94 -18.41
N ASP A 140 11.96 8.92 -19.05
CA ASP A 140 10.69 9.31 -18.45
C ASP A 140 9.86 8.07 -18.06
N VAL A 141 9.43 8.02 -16.80
CA VAL A 141 8.53 6.98 -16.30
C VAL A 141 7.19 6.97 -17.05
N ASN A 142 6.73 8.11 -17.57
CA ASN A 142 5.47 8.20 -18.31
C ASN A 142 5.48 7.33 -19.58
N THR A 143 6.65 7.12 -20.20
CA THR A 143 6.79 6.20 -21.34
C THR A 143 6.45 4.76 -20.94
N THR A 144 6.81 4.36 -19.72
CA THR A 144 6.46 3.04 -19.16
C THR A 144 5.02 2.99 -18.67
N MET A 145 4.47 4.10 -18.17
CA MET A 145 3.07 4.17 -17.74
C MET A 145 2.10 3.88 -18.88
N GLY A 146 2.48 4.07 -20.14
CA GLY A 146 1.71 3.63 -21.31
C GLY A 146 1.49 2.10 -21.39
N TYR A 147 2.28 1.31 -20.67
CA TYR A 147 2.12 -0.15 -20.53
C TYR A 147 1.35 -0.58 -19.28
N ALA A 148 1.09 0.37 -18.36
CA ALA A 148 0.34 0.12 -17.15
C ALA A 148 -1.16 0.14 -17.46
N ALA A 149 -1.72 -1.02 -17.81
CA ALA A 149 -3.16 -1.20 -17.71
C ALA A 149 -3.52 -1.31 -16.23
N ILE A 150 -3.89 -0.20 -15.59
CA ILE A 150 -4.32 -0.19 -14.19
C ILE A 150 -5.78 -0.59 -14.15
N TYR A 151 -6.07 -1.84 -13.79
CA TYR A 151 -7.44 -2.27 -13.56
C TYR A 151 -7.85 -2.03 -12.10
N PRO A 152 -9.13 -1.69 -11.81
CA PRO A 152 -9.59 -1.43 -10.44
C PRO A 152 -9.30 -2.58 -9.45
N GLU A 153 -9.37 -3.82 -9.91
CA GLU A 153 -9.03 -5.03 -9.16
C GLU A 153 -7.57 -5.06 -8.73
N ASP A 154 -6.65 -4.60 -9.59
CA ASP A 154 -5.21 -4.56 -9.29
C ASP A 154 -4.93 -3.54 -8.19
N VAL A 155 -5.59 -2.38 -8.25
CA VAL A 155 -5.50 -1.36 -7.19
C VAL A 155 -5.94 -1.92 -5.84
N ILE A 156 -7.09 -2.62 -5.81
CA ILE A 156 -7.61 -3.24 -4.59
C ILE A 156 -6.67 -4.33 -4.08
N SER A 157 -6.19 -5.19 -4.97
CA SER A 157 -5.31 -6.31 -4.64
C SER A 157 -3.97 -5.84 -4.10
N HIS A 158 -3.31 -4.90 -4.78
CA HIS A 158 -2.03 -4.33 -4.35
C HIS A 158 -2.18 -3.57 -3.04
N HIS A 159 -3.25 -2.78 -2.87
CA HIS A 159 -3.49 -2.07 -1.62
C HIS A 159 -3.71 -3.03 -0.44
N ARG A 160 -4.55 -4.07 -0.61
CA ARG A 160 -4.76 -5.10 0.42
C ARG A 160 -3.46 -5.81 0.78
N SER A 161 -2.67 -6.17 -0.22
CA SER A 161 -1.37 -6.84 -0.03
C SER A 161 -0.37 -5.94 0.72
N TYR A 162 -0.35 -4.64 0.39
CA TYR A 162 0.46 -3.64 1.10
C TYR A 162 0.07 -3.53 2.58
N ILE A 163 -1.22 -3.42 2.88
CA ILE A 163 -1.72 -3.37 4.27
C ILE A 163 -1.41 -4.67 5.01
N ALA A 164 -1.59 -5.83 4.36
CA ALA A 164 -1.29 -7.14 4.95
C ALA A 164 0.18 -7.27 5.37
N ARG A 165 1.13 -6.92 4.48
CA ARG A 165 2.57 -6.91 4.79
C ARG A 165 2.90 -5.99 5.97
N ARG A 166 2.26 -4.82 6.04
CA ARG A 166 2.45 -3.88 7.16
C ARG A 166 1.91 -4.43 8.48
N ARG A 167 0.78 -5.14 8.46
CA ARG A 167 0.23 -5.80 9.66
C ARG A 167 1.13 -6.91 10.18
N GLN A 168 1.84 -7.63 9.31
CA GLN A 168 2.80 -8.67 9.71
C GLN A 168 4.02 -8.12 10.47
N LEU A 169 4.39 -6.84 10.28
CA LEU A 169 5.43 -6.17 11.05
C LEU A 169 4.94 -5.77 12.47
N ARG A 170 3.62 -5.81 12.66
CA ARG A 170 2.87 -5.73 13.92
C ARG A 170 3.29 -6.78 14.97
N PRO A 171 3.60 -6.49 16.25
CA PRO A 171 3.45 -7.51 17.28
C PRO A 171 2.04 -8.11 17.21
N SER A 172 1.94 -9.43 17.14
CA SER A 172 0.65 -10.12 16.95
C SER A 172 -0.34 -9.85 18.09
N GLU A 173 0.17 -9.48 19.26
CA GLU A 173 -0.61 -9.15 20.46
C GLU A 173 -1.53 -7.94 20.27
N GLU A 174 -1.18 -6.98 19.41
CA GLU A 174 -2.05 -5.84 19.05
C GLU A 174 -3.32 -6.26 18.28
N TYR A 175 -3.29 -7.43 17.64
CA TYR A 175 -4.36 -7.93 16.77
C TYR A 175 -4.99 -9.22 17.30
N ARG A 176 -4.75 -9.58 18.57
CA ARG A 176 -5.42 -10.72 19.17
C ARG A 176 -6.91 -10.44 19.28
N ASP A 177 -7.73 -11.47 19.05
CA ASP A 177 -9.13 -11.40 19.41
C ASP A 177 -9.24 -11.31 20.94
N LEU A 178 -10.06 -10.38 21.42
CA LEU A 178 -10.38 -10.26 22.84
C LEU A 178 -11.25 -11.44 23.26
N THR A 179 -10.99 -12.02 24.44
CA THR A 179 -11.84 -13.11 24.92
C THR A 179 -13.23 -12.58 25.28
N PRO A 180 -14.27 -13.44 25.28
CA PRO A 180 -15.60 -13.04 25.76
C PRO A 180 -15.56 -12.43 27.16
N GLU A 181 -14.73 -12.97 28.05
CA GLU A 181 -14.59 -12.49 29.44
C GLU A 181 -13.96 -11.09 29.51
N GLU A 182 -12.95 -10.80 28.69
CA GLU A 182 -12.36 -9.46 28.59
C GLU A 182 -13.34 -8.45 27.99
N TRP A 183 -14.16 -8.91 27.05
CA TRP A 183 -15.25 -8.14 26.48
C TRP A 183 -16.32 -7.81 27.53
N ASP A 184 -16.72 -8.81 28.31
CA ASP A 184 -17.68 -8.65 29.40
C ASP A 184 -17.13 -7.75 30.49
N GLU A 185 -15.85 -7.88 30.87
CA GLU A 185 -15.18 -7.00 31.83
C GLU A 185 -15.13 -5.55 31.32
N PHE A 186 -14.81 -5.35 30.04
CA PHE A 186 -14.79 -4.03 29.40
C PHE A 186 -16.19 -3.39 29.40
N ILE A 187 -17.24 -4.12 29.05
CA ILE A 187 -18.63 -3.60 29.07
C ILE A 187 -19.06 -3.31 30.51
N THR A 188 -18.85 -4.27 31.40
CA THR A 188 -19.19 -4.18 32.82
C THR A 188 -18.48 -3.00 33.49
N HIS A 189 -17.26 -2.66 33.08
CA HIS A 189 -16.54 -1.48 33.57
C HIS A 189 -17.32 -0.16 33.37
N PHE A 190 -18.11 -0.03 32.30
CA PHE A 190 -18.96 1.14 32.09
C PHE A 190 -20.27 1.07 32.88
N GLU A 191 -20.85 -0.12 33.05
CA GLU A 191 -22.09 -0.33 33.81
C GLU A 191 -21.89 -0.14 35.32
N LEU A 192 -20.76 -0.59 35.87
CA LEU A 192 -20.43 -0.48 37.30
C LEU A 192 -20.09 0.95 37.76
N ARG A 193 -19.90 1.89 36.83
CA ARG A 193 -19.56 3.29 37.15
C ARG A 193 -20.73 4.25 36.98
N LYS A 194 -21.89 3.84 37.47
CA LYS A 194 -22.97 4.77 37.77
C LYS A 194 -22.55 5.64 38.95
N VAL A 195 -22.54 6.96 38.73
CA VAL A 195 -22.24 8.00 39.71
C VAL A 195 -23.49 8.85 39.94
N ALA A 196 -23.44 9.74 40.93
CA ALA A 196 -24.60 10.50 41.41
C ALA A 196 -25.38 11.27 40.32
N LEU A 197 -24.72 11.68 39.23
CA LEU A 197 -25.31 12.51 38.15
C LEU A 197 -25.31 11.81 36.77
N GLY A 198 -24.96 10.51 36.72
CA GLY A 198 -24.97 9.73 35.48
C GLY A 198 -23.87 8.68 35.41
N VAL A 199 -23.18 8.57 34.27
CA VAL A 199 -22.17 7.52 34.02
C VAL A 199 -20.80 8.14 33.78
N CYS A 200 -19.75 7.57 34.38
CA CYS A 200 -18.38 7.99 34.13
C CYS A 200 -17.76 7.21 32.96
N THR A 201 -17.43 7.90 31.87
CA THR A 201 -16.86 7.32 30.64
C THR A 201 -15.32 7.41 30.60
N ARG A 202 -14.69 7.42 31.77
CA ARG A 202 -13.23 7.43 31.89
C ARG A 202 -12.65 6.13 31.35
N ASP A 203 -11.46 6.21 30.75
CA ASP A 203 -10.77 5.07 30.14
C ASP A 203 -10.65 3.87 31.08
N TYR A 204 -10.73 2.69 30.48
CA TYR A 204 -10.61 1.40 31.14
C TYR A 204 -9.30 1.32 31.95
N GLY A 205 -9.37 0.78 33.17
CA GLY A 205 -8.19 0.52 34.01
C GLY A 205 -7.52 1.73 34.66
N THR A 206 -7.98 2.97 34.44
CA THR A 206 -7.39 4.15 35.12
C THR A 206 -8.02 4.39 36.51
N ALA A 207 -7.45 5.25 37.37
CA ALA A 207 -8.05 5.67 38.65
C ALA A 207 -8.75 7.05 38.53
N CYS A 208 -9.68 7.39 39.45
CA CYS A 208 -10.31 8.71 39.44
C CYS A 208 -9.45 9.70 40.23
N VAL A 209 -8.96 10.77 39.59
CA VAL A 209 -8.20 11.84 40.25
C VAL A 209 -9.09 12.92 40.88
N HIS A 210 -10.40 12.87 40.60
CA HIS A 210 -11.37 13.88 41.03
C HIS A 210 -12.20 13.44 42.24
N GLU A 211 -11.87 12.30 42.86
CA GLU A 211 -12.59 11.78 44.03
C GLU A 211 -14.12 11.77 43.86
N HIS A 212 -14.58 11.50 42.63
CA HIS A 212 -16.00 11.51 42.25
C HIS A 212 -16.73 12.87 42.32
N ALA A 213 -16.00 13.99 42.38
CA ALA A 213 -16.53 15.35 42.19
C ALA A 213 -16.92 15.61 40.71
N CYS A 214 -18.00 14.95 40.27
CA CYS A 214 -18.32 14.81 38.85
C CYS A 214 -18.85 16.09 38.17
N VAL A 215 -19.22 17.15 38.90
CA VAL A 215 -19.84 18.37 38.30
C VAL A 215 -18.92 19.07 37.30
N ARG A 216 -17.60 19.09 37.53
CA ARG A 216 -16.64 19.67 36.58
C ARG A 216 -15.92 18.65 35.69
N CYS A 217 -16.08 17.36 35.97
CA CYS A 217 -15.39 16.30 35.24
C CYS A 217 -15.91 16.19 33.79
N PRO A 218 -15.05 16.25 32.76
CA PRO A 218 -15.45 16.10 31.36
C PRO A 218 -15.84 14.66 31.01
N SER A 219 -15.33 13.66 31.74
CA SER A 219 -15.68 12.25 31.57
C SER A 219 -17.05 11.88 32.14
N LEU A 220 -17.79 12.82 32.73
CA LEU A 220 -19.17 12.56 33.14
C LEU A 220 -20.08 12.67 31.92
N ARG A 221 -20.72 11.56 31.55
CA ARG A 221 -21.89 11.56 30.69
C ARG A 221 -23.13 11.74 31.57
N PRO A 222 -23.77 12.93 31.57
CA PRO A 222 -24.87 13.21 32.48
C PRO A 222 -26.12 12.41 32.09
N ASP A 223 -26.82 11.88 33.09
CA ASP A 223 -28.06 11.12 32.91
C ASP A 223 -29.26 12.08 32.85
N PRO A 224 -30.07 12.06 31.77
CA PRO A 224 -31.25 12.90 31.66
C PRO A 224 -32.25 12.75 32.81
N ASP A 225 -32.30 11.61 33.47
CA ASP A 225 -33.20 11.38 34.62
C ASP A 225 -32.73 12.12 35.89
N GLN A 226 -31.55 12.73 35.89
CA GLN A 226 -30.99 13.51 37.00
C GLN A 226 -31.08 15.04 36.78
N GLN A 227 -31.93 15.50 35.85
CA GLN A 227 -32.11 16.92 35.53
C GLN A 227 -32.50 17.75 36.75
N ASP A 228 -33.54 17.33 37.48
CA ASP A 228 -34.04 18.05 38.66
C ASP A 228 -32.94 18.26 39.71
N ARG A 229 -32.10 17.23 39.90
CA ARG A 229 -30.95 17.29 40.81
C ARG A 229 -29.88 18.26 40.32
N MET A 230 -29.64 18.33 39.01
CA MET A 230 -28.70 19.30 38.44
C MET A 230 -29.22 20.73 38.57
N GLU A 231 -30.53 20.94 38.42
CA GLU A 231 -31.18 22.23 38.64
C GLU A 231 -31.05 22.70 40.10
N GLU A 232 -31.25 21.79 41.06
CA GLU A 232 -31.04 22.08 42.48
C GLU A 232 -29.59 22.50 42.77
N ILE A 233 -28.62 21.79 42.20
CA ILE A 233 -27.19 22.14 42.32
C ILE A 233 -26.93 23.55 41.78
N ILE A 234 -27.50 23.91 40.62
CA ILE A 234 -27.35 25.23 40.01
C ILE A 234 -27.92 26.32 40.92
N VAL A 235 -29.13 26.13 41.45
CA VAL A 235 -29.76 27.09 42.38
C VAL A 235 -28.90 27.28 43.64
N ASN A 236 -28.36 26.19 44.19
CA ASN A 236 -27.48 26.26 45.35
C ASN A 236 -26.19 27.05 45.04
N LEU A 237 -25.57 26.79 43.89
CA LEU A 237 -24.36 27.48 43.45
C LEU A 237 -24.59 28.98 43.23
N GLN A 238 -25.72 29.37 42.66
CA GLN A 238 -26.10 30.77 42.49
C GLN A 238 -26.25 31.47 43.85
N ALA A 239 -26.97 30.86 44.80
CA ALA A 239 -27.11 31.42 46.14
C ALA A 239 -25.76 31.57 46.88
N ARG A 240 -24.85 30.61 46.72
CA ARG A 240 -23.49 30.68 47.28
C ARG A 240 -22.63 31.74 46.62
N LEU A 241 -22.78 31.93 45.32
CA LEU A 241 -22.09 32.97 44.58
C LEU A 241 -22.54 34.36 45.04
N ASP A 242 -23.84 34.58 45.20
CA ASP A 242 -24.41 35.83 45.73
C ASP A 242 -23.92 36.14 47.16
N GLU A 243 -23.87 35.11 48.01
CA GLU A 243 -23.32 35.23 49.36
C GLU A 243 -21.83 35.60 49.34
N ALA A 244 -21.04 34.94 48.48
CA ALA A 244 -19.61 35.22 48.33
C ALA A 244 -19.35 36.66 47.84
N HIS A 245 -20.17 37.17 46.91
CA HIS A 245 -20.11 38.56 46.48
C HIS A 245 -20.45 39.53 47.61
N THR A 246 -21.55 39.28 48.33
CA THR A 246 -22.01 40.13 49.43
C THR A 246 -20.98 40.21 50.56
N ARG A 247 -20.31 39.08 50.88
CA ARG A 247 -19.31 38.99 51.94
C ARG A 247 -17.88 39.34 51.49
N GLY A 248 -17.67 39.59 50.19
CA GLY A 248 -16.37 39.93 49.64
C GLY A 248 -15.37 38.76 49.59
N TRP A 249 -15.84 37.51 49.54
CA TRP A 249 -15.02 36.30 49.48
C TRP A 249 -14.45 36.05 48.08
N ARG A 250 -13.58 36.95 47.63
CA ARG A 250 -13.03 36.95 46.25
C ARG A 250 -12.33 35.64 45.84
N GLY A 251 -11.79 34.88 46.80
CA GLY A 251 -11.12 33.59 46.53
C GLY A 251 -12.08 32.47 46.11
N GLU A 252 -13.33 32.52 46.55
CA GLU A 252 -14.34 31.47 46.28
C GLU A 252 -15.13 31.73 44.99
N VAL A 253 -15.27 33.00 44.61
CA VAL A 253 -16.07 33.44 43.46
C VAL A 253 -15.68 32.71 42.17
N ALA A 254 -14.39 32.73 41.79
CA ALA A 254 -13.93 32.10 40.56
C ALA A 254 -14.17 30.57 40.53
N GLY A 255 -14.09 29.92 41.70
CA GLY A 255 -14.44 28.52 41.83
C GLY A 255 -15.94 28.30 41.62
N LEU A 256 -16.78 29.04 42.33
CA LEU A 256 -18.23 28.92 42.22
C LEU A 256 -18.73 29.17 40.79
N GLU A 257 -18.21 30.21 40.12
CA GLU A 257 -18.51 30.52 38.71
C GLU A 257 -18.13 29.35 37.78
N ALA A 258 -16.94 28.78 37.93
CA ALA A 258 -16.51 27.65 37.10
C ALA A 258 -17.35 26.38 37.34
N THR A 259 -17.78 26.13 38.58
CA THR A 259 -18.70 25.01 38.88
C THR A 259 -20.08 25.25 38.29
N LEU A 260 -20.59 26.47 38.41
CA LEU A 260 -21.90 26.86 37.89
C LEU A 260 -21.96 26.69 36.38
N ALA A 261 -20.96 27.22 35.66
CA ALA A 261 -20.87 27.08 34.20
C ALA A 261 -20.81 25.60 33.77
N ALA A 262 -20.06 24.76 34.48
CA ALA A 262 -20.01 23.32 34.20
C ALA A 262 -21.34 22.60 34.47
N ALA A 263 -22.05 22.98 35.54
CA ALA A 263 -23.36 22.44 35.88
C ALA A 263 -24.41 22.83 34.83
N GLU A 264 -24.44 24.10 34.41
CA GLU A 264 -25.33 24.60 33.35
C GLU A 264 -25.08 23.90 32.01
N GLY A 265 -23.80 23.72 31.63
CA GLY A 265 -23.44 22.98 30.42
C GLY A 265 -23.91 21.52 30.45
N LYS A 266 -23.86 20.87 31.61
CA LYS A 266 -24.36 19.50 31.80
C LYS A 266 -25.88 19.44 31.76
N LEU A 267 -26.57 20.37 32.41
CA LEU A 267 -28.02 20.47 32.33
C LEU A 267 -28.50 20.67 30.89
N LYS A 268 -27.82 21.54 30.13
CA LYS A 268 -28.09 21.69 28.70
C LYS A 268 -27.91 20.37 27.95
N THR A 269 -26.82 19.65 28.21
CA THR A 269 -26.57 18.33 27.59
C THR A 269 -27.67 17.33 27.92
N MET A 270 -28.14 17.28 29.18
CA MET A 270 -29.25 16.43 29.59
C MET A 270 -30.54 16.76 28.82
N ARG A 271 -30.90 18.04 28.73
CA ARG A 271 -32.08 18.52 27.99
C ARG A 271 -31.99 18.19 26.51
N ASP A 272 -30.83 18.40 25.90
CA ASP A 272 -30.60 18.07 24.48
C ASP A 272 -30.71 16.56 24.22
N LEU A 273 -30.31 15.71 25.18
CA LEU A 273 -30.46 14.27 25.08
C LEU A 273 -31.94 13.88 25.12
N THR A 274 -32.73 14.40 26.06
CA THR A 274 -34.17 14.17 26.13
C THR A 274 -34.88 14.58 24.83
N GLN A 275 -34.50 15.73 24.25
CA GLN A 275 -35.07 16.19 22.96
C GLN A 275 -34.67 15.30 21.77
N ARG A 276 -33.43 14.79 21.76
CA ARG A 276 -32.92 13.90 20.70
C ARG A 276 -33.51 12.49 20.72
N HIS A 277 -34.13 12.07 21.82
CA HIS A 277 -34.83 10.78 21.91
C HIS A 277 -36.17 10.70 21.15
N GLY A 278 -36.47 11.68 20.28
CA GLY A 278 -37.34 11.41 19.13
C GLY A 278 -36.70 10.31 18.28
N ARG A 279 -37.19 9.06 18.40
CA ARG A 279 -36.69 7.87 17.67
C ARG A 279 -36.41 8.22 16.21
N THR A 280 -35.15 8.44 15.87
CA THR A 280 -34.72 8.59 14.47
C THR A 280 -34.55 7.18 13.92
N TYR A 281 -35.54 6.72 13.16
CA TYR A 281 -35.47 5.42 12.51
C TYR A 281 -34.47 5.50 11.36
N LEU A 282 -33.22 5.08 11.61
CA LEU A 282 -32.14 5.08 10.61
C LEU A 282 -32.35 4.07 9.47
N GLY A 283 -33.40 3.23 9.57
CA GLY A 283 -33.60 2.08 8.69
C GLY A 283 -32.56 0.98 8.96
N MET A 284 -32.94 -0.28 8.75
CA MET A 284 -31.93 -1.33 8.59
C MET A 284 -31.20 -1.06 7.26
N PRO A 285 -29.86 -0.95 7.24
CA PRO A 285 -29.14 -0.94 5.97
C PRO A 285 -29.52 -2.21 5.21
N ARG A 286 -30.15 -2.04 4.05
CA ARG A 286 -30.45 -3.17 3.17
C ARG A 286 -29.12 -3.64 2.61
N PHE A 287 -28.59 -4.72 3.17
CA PHE A 287 -27.57 -5.50 2.50
C PHE A 287 -28.23 -6.08 1.24
N GLY A 288 -28.09 -5.39 0.10
CA GLY A 288 -28.33 -6.02 -1.19
C GLY A 288 -27.49 -7.28 -1.24
N SER A 289 -28.03 -8.37 -1.79
CA SER A 289 -27.33 -9.65 -1.87
C SER A 289 -26.04 -9.49 -2.67
N SER A 290 -24.95 -9.10 -2.01
CA SER A 290 -23.61 -9.24 -2.54
C SER A 290 -23.36 -10.73 -2.57
N ILE A 291 -23.46 -11.30 -3.76
CA ILE A 291 -23.08 -12.67 -4.10
C ILE A 291 -21.70 -12.93 -3.48
N GLY A 292 -21.66 -13.76 -2.45
CA GLY A 292 -20.47 -14.01 -1.66
C GLY A 292 -20.59 -15.32 -0.89
N ARG A 293 -19.90 -16.34 -1.41
CA ARG A 293 -19.74 -17.71 -0.91
C ARG A 293 -20.93 -18.66 -1.08
N GLN A 294 -20.94 -19.36 -2.20
CA GLN A 294 -21.30 -20.78 -2.16
C GLN A 294 -20.12 -21.54 -1.55
N LYS A 295 -20.42 -22.36 -0.55
CA LYS A 295 -19.52 -23.40 -0.03
C LYS A 295 -19.50 -24.58 -1.01
#